data_AF-A0A1I5QKW3-F1
#
_entry.id   AF-A0A1I5QKW3-F1
#
_cell.length_a   1.000
_cell.length_b   1.000
_cell.length_c   1.000
_cell.angle_alpha   90.00
_cell.angle_beta   90.00
_cell.angle_gamma   90.00
#
_symmetry.space_group_name_H-M   'P 1'
#
loop_
_entity.id
_entity.type
_entity.pdbx_description
1 polymer ?
#
loop_
_entity_poly.entity_id
_entity_poly.type
_entity_poly.pdbx_seq_one_letter_code
_entity_poly.pdbx_strand_id
1 'polypeptide(L)' 'RDSCATQLNAAWAELDLAKAEGFAGTVSYSKALSLLTAAKTQQQFESYEGCTSKSERARFYIRESRAGR' A
#
# COMPACT_ATOMS: atom_id res chain seq x y z
N ARG A 1 -1.17 7.15 -15.48
CA ARG A 1 0.03 7.63 -14.77
C ARG A 1 -0.35 8.26 -13.42
N ASP A 2 -1.19 9.29 -13.41
CA ASP A 2 -1.52 10.07 -12.20
C ASP A 2 -2.23 9.28 -11.10
N SER A 3 -3.14 8.37 -11.49
CA SER A 3 -3.81 7.48 -10.53
C SER A 3 -2.81 6.62 -9.74
N CYS A 4 -1.86 5.98 -10.43
CA CYS A 4 -0.79 5.21 -9.80
C CYS A 4 0.03 6.07 -8.83
N ALA A 5 0.48 7.26 -9.25
CA ALA A 5 1.27 8.13 -8.37
C ALA A 5 0.47 8.56 -7.12
N THR A 6 -0.78 8.95 -7.31
CA THR A 6 -1.67 9.37 -6.22
C THR A 6 -1.94 8.23 -5.24
N GLN A 7 -2.33 7.06 -5.75
CA GLN A 7 -2.64 5.89 -4.93
C GLN A 7 -1.40 5.37 -4.20
N LEU A 8 -0.25 5.30 -4.88
CA LEU A 8 0.99 4.81 -4.30
C LEU A 8 1.47 5.73 -3.17
N ASN A 9 1.45 7.04 -3.38
CA ASN A 9 1.83 8.02 -2.35
C ASN A 9 0.89 7.98 -1.15
N ALA A 10 -0.42 7.94 -1.39
CA ALA A 10 -1.41 7.83 -0.32
C ALA A 10 -1.22 6.53 0.48
N ALA A 11 -0.95 5.42 -0.19
CA ALA A 11 -0.78 4.13 0.48
C ALA A 11 0.50 4.05 1.31
N TRP A 12 1.60 4.68 0.88
CA TRP A 12 2.80 4.82 1.71
C TRP A 12 2.54 5.65 2.97
N ALA A 13 1.86 6.78 2.85
CA ALA A 13 1.49 7.61 3.99
C ALA A 13 0.55 6.88 4.97
N GLU A 14 -0.44 6.14 4.44
CA GLU A 14 -1.33 5.30 5.27
C GLU A 14 -0.54 4.19 5.99
N LEU A 15 0.44 3.56 5.34
CA LEU A 15 1.28 2.51 5.94
C LEU A 15 2.16 3.06 7.07
N ASP A 16 2.78 4.23 6.86
CA ASP A 16 3.64 4.87 7.86
C ASP A 16 2.85 5.29 9.10
N LEU A 17 1.66 5.87 8.91
CA LEU A 17 0.75 6.18 10.01
C LEU A 17 0.35 4.91 10.77
N ALA A 18 -0.06 3.87 10.07
CA ALA A 18 -0.44 2.61 10.70
C ALA A 18 0.74 2.00 11.46
N LYS A 19 1.95 2.05 10.90
CA LYS A 19 3.18 1.57 11.56
C LYS A 19 3.40 2.25 12.90
N ALA A 20 3.21 3.58 12.96
CA ALA A 20 3.30 4.35 14.20
C ALA A 20 2.23 3.97 15.23
N GLU A 21 1.05 3.53 14.78
CA GLU A 21 -0.04 3.01 15.63
C GLU A 21 0.14 1.53 16.06
N GLY A 22 1.31 0.94 15.83
CA GLY A 22 1.63 -0.44 16.23
C GLY A 22 1.28 -1.51 15.18
N PHE A 23 0.93 -1.13 13.95
CA PHE A 23 0.58 -2.07 12.87
C PHE A 23 1.75 -2.93 12.38
N ALA A 24 2.99 -2.49 12.62
CA ALA A 24 4.22 -3.04 12.04
C ALA A 24 4.41 -4.56 12.25
N GLY A 25 3.88 -5.11 13.34
CA GLY A 25 4.02 -6.52 13.69
C GLY A 25 2.98 -7.46 13.08
N THR A 26 2.05 -6.95 12.27
CA THR A 26 0.93 -7.76 11.74
C THR A 26 1.25 -8.41 10.40
N VAL A 27 0.57 -9.53 10.09
CA VAL A 27 0.63 -10.15 8.76
C VAL A 27 0.14 -9.17 7.67
N SER A 28 -0.87 -8.36 7.98
CA SER A 28 -1.41 -7.37 7.05
C SER A 28 -0.39 -6.27 6.71
N TYR A 29 0.48 -5.88 7.65
CA TYR A 29 1.57 -4.95 7.35
C TYR A 29 2.53 -5.53 6.32
N SER A 30 2.98 -6.78 6.50
CA SER A 30 3.86 -7.46 5.55
C SER A 30 3.23 -7.58 4.16
N LYS A 31 1.93 -7.88 4.07
CA LYS A 31 1.17 -7.92 2.81
C LYS A 31 1.12 -6.54 2.14
N ALA A 32 0.78 -5.50 2.89
CA ALA A 32 0.72 -4.13 2.38
C ALA A 32 2.09 -3.66 1.86
N LEU A 33 3.14 -3.83 2.65
CA LEU A 33 4.51 -3.46 2.27
C LEU A 33 4.98 -4.17 0.99
N SER A 34 4.67 -5.46 0.86
CA SER A 34 5.01 -6.26 -0.32
C SER A 34 4.30 -5.73 -1.58
N LEU A 35 3.01 -5.39 -1.45
CA LEU A 35 2.23 -4.81 -2.54
C LEU A 35 2.76 -3.43 -2.95
N LEU A 36 3.11 -2.56 -2.00
CA LEU A 36 3.65 -1.22 -2.30
C LEU A 36 5.01 -1.28 -2.98
N THR A 37 5.87 -2.20 -2.55
CA THR A 37 7.16 -2.45 -3.21
C THR A 37 6.94 -2.86 -4.67
N ALA A 38 6.06 -3.84 -4.92
CA ALA A 38 5.74 -4.27 -6.28
C ALA A 38 5.04 -3.18 -7.12
N ALA A 39 4.18 -2.35 -6.51
CA ALA A 39 3.56 -1.21 -7.18
C ALA A 39 4.59 -0.17 -7.60
N LYS A 40 5.60 0.11 -6.76
CA LYS A 40 6.70 1.03 -7.09
C LYS A 40 7.53 0.52 -8.25
N THR A 41 7.86 -0.77 -8.27
CA THR A 41 8.51 -1.41 -9.42
C THR A 41 7.68 -1.23 -10.68
N GLN A 42 6.38 -1.51 -10.63
CA GLN A 42 5.49 -1.32 -11.78
C GLN A 42 5.38 0.14 -12.23
N GLN A 43 5.40 1.10 -11.31
CA GLN A 43 5.49 2.53 -11.65
C GLN A 43 6.77 2.84 -12.44
N GLN A 44 7.92 2.28 -12.05
CA GLN A 44 9.20 2.49 -12.74
C GLN A 44 9.22 1.89 -14.14
N PHE A 45 8.54 0.76 -14.35
CA PHE A 45 8.35 0.14 -15.67
C PHE A 45 7.14 0.68 -16.43
N GLU A 46 6.54 1.79 -15.99
CA GLU A 46 5.38 2.43 -16.60
C GLU A 46 4.11 1.54 -16.71
N SER A 47 4.04 0.45 -15.93
CA SER A 47 2.89 -0.44 -15.81
C SER A 47 1.86 0.15 -14.83
N TYR A 48 1.22 1.25 -15.23
CA TYR A 48 0.39 2.07 -14.34
C TYR A 48 -0.87 1.38 -13.83
N GLU A 49 -1.49 0.52 -14.62
CA GLU A 49 -2.67 -0.24 -14.21
C GLU A 49 -2.33 -1.17 -13.03
N GLY A 50 -1.25 -1.95 -13.18
CA GLY A 50 -0.76 -2.85 -12.14
C GLY A 50 -0.36 -2.09 -10.88
N CYS A 51 0.34 -0.96 -11.03
CA CYS A 51 0.69 -0.07 -9.92
C CYS A 51 -0.56 0.40 -9.15
N THR A 52 -1.59 0.86 -9.86
CA THR A 52 -2.83 1.36 -9.28
C THR A 52 -3.53 0.25 -8.49
N SER A 53 -3.74 -0.91 -9.10
CA SER A 53 -4.39 -2.07 -8.47
C SER A 53 -3.66 -2.55 -7.21
N LYS A 54 -2.33 -2.63 -7.25
CA LYS A 54 -1.54 -3.04 -6.06
C LYS A 54 -1.57 -2.00 -4.95
N SER A 55 -1.55 -0.71 -5.30
CA SER A 55 -1.66 0.38 -4.32
C SER A 55 -3.01 0.34 -3.60
N GLU A 56 -4.11 0.13 -4.34
CA GLU A 56 -5.46 -0.02 -3.76
C GLU A 56 -5.57 -1.24 -2.83
N ARG A 57 -5.01 -2.39 -3.24
CA ARG A 57 -4.96 -3.59 -2.40
C ARG A 57 -4.12 -3.41 -1.14
N ALA A 58 -3.02 -2.65 -1.22
CA ALA A 58 -2.23 -2.34 -0.04
C ALA A 58 -3.05 -1.50 0.97
N ARG A 59 -3.77 -0.48 0.49
CA ARG A 59 -4.68 0.34 1.30
C ARG A 59 -5.79 -0.49 1.93
N PHE A 60 -6.32 -1.49 1.22
CA PHE A 60 -7.26 -2.45 1.78
C PHE A 60 -6.68 -3.15 3.02
N TYR A 61 -5.49 -3.75 2.93
CA TYR A 61 -4.89 -4.45 4.08
C TYR A 61 -4.52 -3.51 5.24
N ILE A 62 -4.13 -2.28 4.95
CA ILE A 62 -3.86 -1.25 5.98
C ILE A 62 -5.14 -0.92 6.76
N ARG A 63 -6.29 -0.81 6.08
CA ARG A 63 -7.58 -0.47 6.68
C ARG A 63 -8.27 -1.64 7.35
N GLU A 64 -8.26 -2.80 6.71
CA GLU A 64 -8.87 -4.03 7.24
C GLU A 64 -8.27 -4.38 8.60
N SER A 65 -6.95 -4.24 8.76
CA SER A 65 -6.31 -4.49 10.05
C SER A 65 -6.76 -3.54 11.16
N ARG A 66 -7.33 -2.38 10.83
CA ARG A 66 -7.90 -1.47 11.83
C ARG A 66 -9.31 -1.85 12.24
N ALA A 67 -10.07 -2.53 11.37
CA ALA A 67 -11.47 -2.90 11.64
C ALA A 67 -11.63 -4.07 12.62
N GLY A 68 -10.56 -4.83 12.88
CA GLY A 68 -10.55 -5.94 13.84
C GLY A 68 -9.93 -5.63 15.20
N ARG A 69 -9.59 -4.36 15.47
CA ARG A 69 -9.13 -3.88 16.79
C ARG A 69 -10.28 -3.30 17.59
#